data_AF-A0A3M1JUK6-F1
#
_entry.id   AF-A0A3M1JUK6-F1
#
_cell.length_a   1.000
_cell.length_b   1.000
_cell.length_c   1.000
_cell.angle_alpha   90.00
_cell.angle_beta   90.00
_cell.angle_gamma   90.00
#
_symmetry.space_group_name_H-M   'P 1'
#
loop_
_entity.id
_entity.type
_entity.pdbx_description
1 polymer ?
#
loop_
_entity_poly.entity_id
_entity_poly.type
_entity_poly.pdbx_seq_one_letter_code
_entity_poly.pdbx_strand_id
1 'polypeptide(L)'
;MITFASGETTAGSLPAGWKAEDFLSRDTLEARARYVYDRTPNLVALLVDGPEAWVVKYFGWRHPLHFSFSPTFPSRAETSWKIARALLAAGVPTPEPIWTYTRRHRGFIFENVLLTRAIHPHRSLRQILREGNREHIPVLLDRLGTALARMHRAGIQHRDLTTGNFLVAEDGSIYIVDLNRARRRRRLTVQERLEDLKKIHFPDQLSATITAHFWTAYRDTSRLSVDWEDQYRLMRARYRTRRRRRKQVQARLRKLR
;
A
#
# COMPACT_ATOMS: atom_id res chain seq x y z
N MET A 1 32.11 2.30 -20.25
CA MET A 1 31.84 2.80 -18.88
C MET A 1 30.33 2.87 -18.69
N ILE A 2 29.76 2.13 -17.73
CA ILE A 2 28.35 2.30 -17.36
C ILE A 2 28.27 3.53 -16.46
N THR A 3 27.70 4.61 -16.96
CA THR A 3 27.51 5.86 -16.20
C THR A 3 26.40 5.65 -15.18
N PHE A 4 26.73 5.57 -13.90
CA PHE A 4 25.72 5.53 -12.85
C PHE A 4 25.25 6.96 -12.52
N ALA A 5 23.95 7.20 -12.60
CA ALA A 5 23.37 8.51 -12.27
C ALA A 5 23.62 8.86 -10.79
N SER A 6 24.25 10.01 -10.55
CA SER A 6 24.24 10.71 -9.26
C SER A 6 23.26 11.86 -9.38
N GLY A 7 22.45 12.09 -8.35
CA GLY A 7 21.49 13.19 -8.37
C GLY A 7 20.34 13.02 -7.40
N GLU A 8 19.67 14.13 -7.18
CA GLU A 8 18.45 14.24 -6.39
C GLU A 8 17.25 14.32 -7.32
N THR A 9 16.18 13.62 -6.98
CA THR A 9 14.92 13.67 -7.70
C THR A 9 13.83 14.03 -6.73
N THR A 10 13.10 15.11 -7.01
CA THR A 10 11.98 15.57 -6.21
C THR A 10 10.76 15.84 -7.08
N ALA A 11 9.56 15.69 -6.51
CA ALA A 11 8.31 16.08 -7.12
C ALA A 11 7.29 16.46 -6.05
N GLY A 12 6.35 17.34 -6.42
CA GLY A 12 5.40 17.95 -5.48
C GLY A 12 5.98 19.17 -4.78
N SER A 13 5.24 19.68 -3.79
CA SER A 13 5.62 20.88 -3.03
C SER A 13 5.40 20.62 -1.56
N LEU A 14 6.38 21.02 -0.74
CA LEU A 14 6.26 20.90 0.71
C LEU A 14 5.19 21.87 1.24
N PRO A 15 4.53 21.55 2.37
CA PRO A 15 3.67 22.49 3.06
C PRO A 15 4.42 23.77 3.46
N ALA A 16 3.71 24.89 3.60
CA ALA A 16 4.29 26.15 4.02
C ALA A 16 5.00 26.01 5.37
N GLY A 17 6.20 26.59 5.50
CA GLY A 17 7.02 26.52 6.72
C GLY A 17 7.89 25.26 6.84
N TRP A 18 7.68 24.24 5.99
CA TRP A 18 8.47 23.02 5.99
C TRP A 18 9.57 23.06 4.93
N LYS A 19 10.75 22.53 5.27
CA LYS A 19 11.91 22.40 4.37
C LYS A 19 12.28 20.95 4.16
N ALA A 20 13.08 20.65 3.14
CA ALA A 20 13.43 19.26 2.81
C ALA A 20 14.18 18.59 3.98
N GLU A 21 15.10 19.30 4.61
CA GLU A 21 15.96 18.81 5.70
C GLU A 21 15.15 18.25 6.87
N ASP A 22 13.94 18.77 7.07
CA ASP A 22 13.00 18.31 8.10
C ASP A 22 12.57 16.84 7.91
N PHE A 23 12.67 16.31 6.68
CA PHE A 23 12.23 14.96 6.32
C PHE A 23 13.39 14.01 5.94
N LEU A 24 14.61 14.52 5.77
CA LEU A 24 15.75 13.71 5.30
C LEU A 24 16.52 13.01 6.43
N SER A 25 16.25 13.37 7.68
CA SER A 25 16.82 12.70 8.85
C SER A 25 15.77 11.88 9.59
N ARG A 26 16.07 10.62 9.87
CA ARG A 26 15.19 9.73 10.62
C ARG A 26 15.01 10.20 12.07
N ASP A 27 16.08 10.64 12.70
CA ASP A 27 16.04 11.11 14.09
C ASP A 27 15.23 12.41 14.20
N THR A 28 15.39 13.32 13.23
CA THR A 28 14.59 14.55 13.15
C THR A 28 13.10 14.23 12.97
N LEU A 29 12.78 13.27 12.10
CA LEU A 29 11.40 12.83 11.89
C LEU A 29 10.80 12.20 13.14
N GLU A 30 11.55 11.34 13.84
CA GLU A 30 11.08 10.73 15.10
C GLU A 30 10.88 11.76 16.21
N ALA A 31 11.79 12.72 16.36
CA ALA A 31 11.69 13.78 17.36
C ALA A 31 10.48 14.70 17.14
N ARG A 32 10.09 14.91 15.88
CA ARG A 32 8.94 15.77 15.51
C ARG A 32 7.62 15.00 15.38
N ALA A 33 7.66 13.67 15.37
CA ALA A 33 6.48 12.85 15.16
C ALA A 33 5.50 12.98 16.32
N ARG A 34 4.24 13.28 16.01
CA ARG A 34 3.14 13.09 16.96
C ARG A 34 2.97 11.61 17.31
N TYR A 35 3.18 10.75 16.31
CA TYR A 35 3.13 9.29 16.45
C TYR A 35 4.02 8.60 15.43
N VAL A 36 4.68 7.49 15.81
CA VAL A 36 5.50 6.67 14.91
C VAL A 36 4.86 5.29 14.74
N TYR A 37 4.38 5.00 13.53
CA TYR A 37 3.70 3.74 13.18
C TYR A 37 4.66 2.57 12.97
N ASP A 38 5.82 2.83 12.36
CA ASP A 38 6.83 1.83 12.07
C ASP A 38 8.20 2.48 12.15
N ARG A 39 9.20 1.71 12.58
CA ARG A 39 10.61 2.13 12.67
C ARG A 39 11.52 1.31 11.78
N THR A 40 11.20 0.05 11.44
CA THR A 40 12.18 -0.81 10.78
C THR A 40 11.55 -1.78 9.77
N PRO A 41 12.02 -1.79 8.49
CA PRO A 41 13.11 -0.98 7.93
C PRO A 41 12.67 0.43 7.54
N ASN A 42 11.37 0.66 7.39
CA ASN A 42 10.82 1.97 7.03
C ASN A 42 10.47 2.72 8.32
N LEU A 43 10.75 4.02 8.34
CA LEU A 43 10.17 4.91 9.33
C LEU A 43 8.86 5.46 8.74
N VAL A 44 7.76 5.30 9.47
CA VAL A 44 6.45 5.86 9.12
C VAL A 44 5.97 6.69 10.29
N ALA A 45 5.86 8.00 10.10
CA ALA A 45 5.55 8.94 11.17
C ALA A 45 4.39 9.86 10.79
N LEU A 46 3.55 10.17 11.78
CA LEU A 46 2.52 11.20 11.72
C LEU A 46 3.12 12.52 12.21
N LEU A 47 3.03 13.54 11.37
CA LEU A 47 3.35 14.92 11.68
C LEU A 47 2.03 15.71 11.75
N VAL A 48 1.89 16.57 12.75
CA VAL A 48 0.69 17.39 12.95
C VAL A 48 1.16 18.82 13.20
N ASP A 49 0.55 19.78 12.49
CA ASP A 49 0.81 21.20 12.63
C ASP A 49 -0.53 21.95 12.57
N GLY A 50 -1.01 22.40 13.73
CA GLY A 50 -2.35 22.95 13.87
C GLY A 50 -3.44 21.98 13.35
N PRO A 51 -4.31 22.40 12.42
CA PRO A 51 -5.35 21.54 11.85
C PRO A 51 -4.83 20.58 10.77
N GLU A 52 -3.58 20.75 10.32
CA GLU A 52 -3.01 19.98 9.24
C GLU A 52 -2.23 18.78 9.75
N ALA A 53 -2.29 17.69 8.99
CA ALA A 53 -1.59 16.46 9.33
C ALA A 53 -1.04 15.76 8.10
N TRP A 54 0.18 15.23 8.23
CA TRP A 54 0.88 14.50 7.17
C TRP A 54 1.46 13.20 7.69
N VAL A 55 1.53 12.22 6.78
CA VAL A 55 2.28 11.00 7.02
C VAL A 55 3.52 11.03 6.15
N VAL A 56 4.68 10.91 6.79
CA VAL A 56 5.96 10.70 6.12
C VAL A 56 6.33 9.23 6.15
N LYS A 57 6.80 8.72 5.01
CA LYS A 57 7.35 7.38 4.87
C LYS A 57 8.77 7.47 4.36
N TYR A 58 9.72 7.22 5.24
CA TYR A 58 11.14 7.10 4.94
C TYR A 58 11.48 5.63 4.71
N PHE A 59 11.88 5.28 3.48
CA PHE A 59 12.06 3.91 3.04
C PHE A 59 13.49 3.40 3.28
N GLY A 60 13.71 2.66 4.37
CA GLY A 60 15.01 2.02 4.65
C GLY A 60 15.18 0.63 4.03
N TRP A 61 16.41 0.14 4.03
CA TRP A 61 16.79 -1.16 3.47
C TRP A 61 16.74 -2.25 4.55
N ARG A 62 16.02 -3.34 4.29
CA ARG A 62 15.91 -4.44 5.26
C ARG A 62 17.17 -5.29 5.37
N HIS A 63 17.96 -5.37 4.30
CA HIS A 63 19.11 -6.25 4.22
C HIS A 63 20.19 -5.62 3.32
N PRO A 64 21.48 -5.66 3.70
CA PRO A 64 22.57 -5.01 2.96
C PRO A 64 22.62 -5.41 1.49
N LEU A 65 22.45 -6.69 1.19
CA LEU A 65 22.40 -7.17 -0.21
C LEU A 65 21.35 -6.46 -1.07
N HIS A 66 20.19 -6.10 -0.53
CA HIS A 66 19.20 -5.37 -1.33
C HIS A 66 19.64 -3.95 -1.66
N PHE A 67 20.42 -3.30 -0.78
CA PHE A 67 21.03 -2.01 -1.06
C PHE A 67 22.07 -2.12 -2.20
N SER A 68 22.87 -3.19 -2.22
CA SER A 68 23.84 -3.45 -3.30
C SER A 68 23.18 -3.53 -4.69
N PHE A 69 21.91 -3.97 -4.75
CA PHE A 69 21.12 -4.00 -5.98
C PHE A 69 20.25 -2.75 -6.20
N SER A 70 20.30 -1.76 -5.31
CA SER A 70 19.50 -0.53 -5.43
C SER A 70 19.65 0.23 -6.76
N PRO A 71 20.80 0.21 -7.47
CA PRO A 71 20.91 0.86 -8.78
C PRO A 71 19.98 0.28 -9.86
N THR A 72 19.54 -0.97 -9.73
CA THR A 72 18.66 -1.62 -10.71
C THR A 72 17.17 -1.51 -10.37
N PHE A 73 16.84 -0.97 -9.19
CA PHE A 73 15.47 -0.83 -8.73
C PHE A 73 14.95 0.61 -8.86
N PRO A 74 13.67 0.78 -9.20
CA PRO A 74 13.05 2.10 -9.07
C PRO A 74 12.96 2.50 -7.59
N SER A 75 12.97 3.80 -7.34
CA SER A 75 12.75 4.34 -6.00
C SER A 75 11.34 3.98 -5.50
N ARG A 76 11.25 3.53 -4.24
CA ARG A 76 9.97 3.18 -3.60
C ARG A 76 9.09 4.41 -3.44
N ALA A 77 9.63 5.54 -3.02
CA ALA A 77 8.89 6.79 -2.89
C ALA A 77 8.43 7.31 -4.25
N GLU A 78 9.30 7.38 -5.26
CA GLU A 78 8.90 7.80 -6.61
C GLU A 78 7.81 6.88 -7.18
N THR A 79 7.93 5.56 -6.96
CA THR A 79 6.93 4.58 -7.37
C THR A 79 5.60 4.86 -6.67
N SER A 80 5.62 5.01 -5.34
CA SER A 80 4.41 5.32 -4.57
C SER A 80 3.77 6.63 -4.99
N TRP A 81 4.56 7.68 -5.24
CA TRP A 81 4.12 8.97 -5.76
C TRP A 81 3.36 8.83 -7.09
N LYS A 82 4.00 8.18 -8.08
CA LYS A 82 3.45 7.98 -9.42
C LYS A 82 2.17 7.14 -9.38
N ILE A 83 2.14 6.09 -8.56
CA ILE A 83 0.95 5.23 -8.42
C ILE A 83 -0.16 5.96 -7.70
N ALA A 84 0.12 6.71 -6.62
CA ALA A 84 -0.90 7.47 -5.88
C ALA A 84 -1.60 8.47 -6.80
N ARG A 85 -0.85 9.26 -7.58
CA ARG A 85 -1.43 10.18 -8.57
C ARG A 85 -2.27 9.45 -9.63
N ALA A 86 -1.83 8.28 -10.09
CA ALA A 86 -2.58 7.48 -11.04
C ALA A 86 -3.88 6.88 -10.44
N LEU A 87 -3.89 6.55 -9.15
CA LEU A 87 -5.10 6.13 -8.43
C LEU A 87 -6.09 7.28 -8.31
N LEU A 88 -5.64 8.46 -7.88
CA LEU A 88 -6.48 9.65 -7.77
C LEU A 88 -7.11 10.03 -9.12
N ALA A 89 -6.31 10.02 -10.19
CA ALA A 89 -6.81 10.26 -11.55
C ALA A 89 -7.83 9.20 -12.03
N ALA A 90 -7.83 8.00 -11.43
CA ALA A 90 -8.79 6.94 -11.70
C ALA A 90 -10.00 6.95 -10.75
N GLY A 91 -10.13 7.97 -9.89
CA GLY A 91 -11.19 8.06 -8.88
C GLY A 91 -11.10 6.96 -7.83
N VAL A 92 -9.88 6.52 -7.49
CA VAL A 92 -9.59 5.55 -6.44
C VAL A 92 -8.99 6.28 -5.23
N PRO A 93 -9.64 6.27 -4.06
CA PRO A 93 -9.13 6.98 -2.90
C PRO A 93 -7.81 6.40 -2.39
N THR A 94 -6.86 7.28 -2.17
CA THR A 94 -5.55 7.02 -1.58
C THR A 94 -5.08 8.34 -0.93
N PRO A 95 -4.21 8.32 0.09
CA PRO A 95 -3.69 9.57 0.66
C PRO A 95 -3.07 10.45 -0.42
N GLU A 96 -3.43 11.74 -0.40
CA GLU A 96 -2.91 12.70 -1.37
C GLU A 96 -1.37 12.74 -1.28
N PRO A 97 -0.65 12.47 -2.37
CA PRO A 97 0.80 12.56 -2.37
C PRO A 97 1.20 14.05 -2.46
N ILE A 98 1.86 14.57 -1.42
CA ILE A 98 2.23 15.99 -1.27
C ILE A 98 3.64 16.27 -1.79
N TRP A 99 4.62 15.47 -1.34
CA TRP A 99 5.99 15.56 -1.82
C TRP A 99 6.70 14.21 -1.87
N THR A 100 7.67 14.07 -2.76
CA THR A 100 8.59 12.92 -2.77
C THR A 100 10.02 13.37 -3.05
N TYR A 101 10.97 12.62 -2.50
CA TYR A 101 12.38 12.84 -2.69
C TYR A 101 13.16 11.53 -2.74
N THR A 102 14.18 11.50 -3.60
CA THR A 102 15.13 10.39 -3.71
C THR A 102 16.51 10.93 -4.00
N ARG A 103 17.49 10.55 -3.16
CA ARG A 103 18.91 10.84 -3.41
C ARG A 103 19.63 9.59 -3.86
N ARG A 104 20.28 9.68 -5.02
CA ARG A 104 21.18 8.65 -5.55
C ARG A 104 22.61 9.14 -5.57
N HIS A 105 23.54 8.28 -5.15
CA HIS A 105 24.98 8.51 -5.32
C HIS A 105 25.60 7.28 -5.98
N ARG A 106 26.24 7.48 -7.14
CA ARG A 106 26.73 6.38 -8.01
C ARG A 106 25.62 5.35 -8.30
N GLY A 107 24.39 5.81 -8.51
CA GLY A 107 23.21 4.96 -8.76
C GLY A 107 22.56 4.34 -7.51
N PHE A 108 23.27 4.23 -6.39
CA PHE A 108 22.73 3.66 -5.16
C PHE A 108 21.77 4.61 -4.47
N ILE A 109 20.65 4.10 -3.94
CA ILE A 109 19.60 4.91 -3.31
C ILE A 109 19.86 5.02 -1.81
N PHE A 110 20.27 6.22 -1.37
CA PHE A 110 20.60 6.53 0.03
C PHE A 110 19.38 7.07 0.80
N GLU A 111 18.65 8.00 0.19
CA GLU A 111 17.45 8.61 0.77
C GLU A 111 16.26 8.37 -0.13
N ASN A 112 15.11 8.12 0.48
CA ASN A 112 13.91 7.71 -0.23
C ASN A 112 12.68 8.04 0.63
N VAL A 113 12.03 9.16 0.33
CA VAL A 113 11.02 9.78 1.20
C VAL A 113 9.75 10.09 0.41
N LEU A 114 8.61 9.75 1.00
CA LEU A 114 7.28 10.13 0.53
C LEU A 114 6.53 10.85 1.65
N LEU A 115 5.96 12.02 1.34
CA LEU A 115 5.05 12.76 2.19
C LEU A 115 3.65 12.71 1.59
N THR A 116 2.66 12.39 2.42
CA THR A 116 1.24 12.34 2.02
C THR A 116 0.37 13.09 3.02
N ARG A 117 -0.80 13.57 2.59
CA ARG A 117 -1.85 14.02 3.52
C ARG A 117 -2.22 12.87 4.46
N ALA A 118 -2.29 13.13 5.76
CA ALA A 118 -2.71 12.11 6.70
C ALA A 118 -4.21 11.83 6.55
N ILE A 119 -4.59 10.56 6.59
CA ILE A 119 -5.97 10.17 6.89
C ILE A 119 -5.97 9.94 8.40
N HIS A 120 -6.50 10.87 9.19
CA HIS A 120 -6.47 10.78 10.64
C HIS A 120 -7.66 11.55 11.25
N PRO A 121 -8.41 10.99 12.21
CA PRO A 121 -8.32 9.62 12.71
C PRO A 121 -8.75 8.55 11.68
N HIS A 122 -8.27 7.32 11.82
CA HIS A 122 -8.65 6.20 10.97
C HIS A 122 -8.49 4.85 11.68
N ARG A 123 -9.15 3.82 11.13
CA ARG A 123 -8.87 2.41 11.45
C ARG A 123 -8.50 1.65 10.19
N SER A 124 -7.68 0.61 10.30
CA SER A 124 -7.50 -0.30 9.17
C SER A 124 -8.74 -1.17 8.96
N LEU A 125 -9.06 -1.56 7.72
CA LEU A 125 -10.14 -2.50 7.44
C LEU A 125 -9.95 -3.81 8.23
N ARG A 126 -8.71 -4.25 8.42
CA ARG A 126 -8.39 -5.42 9.25
C ARG A 126 -8.85 -5.27 10.70
N GLN A 127 -8.76 -4.08 11.30
CA GLN A 127 -9.25 -3.85 12.67
C GLN A 127 -10.78 -3.92 12.71
N ILE A 128 -11.44 -3.20 11.80
CA ILE A 128 -12.91 -3.18 11.70
C ILE A 128 -13.47 -4.60 11.52
N LEU A 129 -12.88 -5.39 10.62
CA LEU A 129 -13.30 -6.77 10.38
C LEU A 129 -13.09 -7.72 11.58
N ARG A 130 -12.22 -7.36 12.54
CA ARG A 130 -11.99 -8.16 13.77
C ARG A 130 -12.89 -7.76 14.93
N GLU A 131 -13.27 -6.49 15.01
CA GLU A 131 -14.10 -5.94 16.10
C GLU A 131 -15.56 -6.41 16.03
N GLY A 132 -16.00 -6.92 14.88
CA GLY A 132 -17.27 -7.65 14.77
C GLY A 132 -18.52 -6.77 14.74
N ASN A 133 -18.41 -5.45 14.73
CA ASN A 133 -19.53 -4.57 14.38
C ASN A 133 -19.82 -4.71 12.87
N ARG A 134 -20.97 -5.30 12.54
CA ARG A 134 -21.30 -5.74 11.18
C ARG A 134 -22.15 -4.76 10.39
N GLU A 135 -22.75 -3.75 11.03
CA GLU A 135 -23.74 -2.89 10.40
C GLU A 135 -23.20 -2.14 9.17
N HIS A 136 -21.97 -1.61 9.27
CA HIS A 136 -21.36 -0.85 8.19
C HIS A 136 -20.49 -1.69 7.23
N ILE A 137 -20.29 -2.99 7.50
CA ILE A 137 -19.41 -3.83 6.69
C ILE A 137 -19.89 -3.95 5.24
N PRO A 138 -21.19 -4.20 4.94
CA PRO A 138 -21.67 -4.28 3.56
C PRO A 138 -21.32 -3.05 2.71
N VAL A 139 -21.55 -1.85 3.24
CA VAL A 139 -21.25 -0.57 2.56
C VAL A 139 -19.74 -0.40 2.35
N LEU A 140 -18.92 -0.75 3.35
CA LEU A 140 -17.47 -0.71 3.21
C LEU A 140 -16.95 -1.69 2.15
N LEU A 141 -17.55 -2.88 2.06
CA LEU A 141 -17.19 -3.89 1.07
C LEU A 141 -17.61 -3.48 -0.34
N ASP A 142 -18.76 -2.82 -0.51
CA ASP A 142 -19.18 -2.23 -1.78
C ASP A 142 -18.19 -1.15 -2.27
N ARG A 143 -17.85 -0.20 -1.37
CA ARG A 143 -16.85 0.85 -1.64
C ARG A 143 -15.50 0.25 -2.01
N LEU A 144 -15.06 -0.78 -1.29
CA LEU A 144 -13.81 -1.48 -1.57
C LEU A 144 -13.85 -2.20 -2.93
N GLY A 145 -14.92 -2.93 -3.23
CA GLY A 145 -15.09 -3.63 -4.51
C GLY A 145 -15.00 -2.68 -5.70
N THR A 146 -15.72 -1.55 -5.62
CA THR A 146 -15.68 -0.47 -6.60
C THR A 146 -14.28 0.13 -6.75
N ALA A 147 -13.62 0.50 -5.65
CA ALA A 147 -12.29 1.10 -5.66
C ALA A 147 -11.24 0.17 -6.29
N LEU A 148 -11.26 -1.12 -5.95
CA LEU A 148 -10.31 -2.10 -6.49
C LEU A 148 -10.57 -2.43 -7.97
N ALA A 149 -11.82 -2.48 -8.39
CA ALA A 149 -12.15 -2.66 -9.80
C ALA A 149 -11.67 -1.46 -10.63
N ARG A 150 -11.85 -0.22 -10.15
CA ARG A 150 -11.30 0.99 -10.77
C ARG A 150 -9.78 0.97 -10.84
N MET A 151 -9.11 0.61 -9.75
CA MET A 151 -7.64 0.44 -9.72
C MET A 151 -7.17 -0.54 -10.80
N HIS A 152 -7.77 -1.73 -10.87
CA HIS A 152 -7.40 -2.75 -11.84
C HIS A 152 -7.76 -2.36 -13.28
N ARG A 153 -8.80 -1.53 -13.50
CA ARG A 153 -9.14 -0.95 -14.81
C ARG A 153 -8.13 0.09 -15.25
N ALA A 154 -7.57 0.87 -14.33
CA ALA A 154 -6.48 1.80 -14.59
C ALA A 154 -5.12 1.10 -14.84
N GLY A 155 -5.11 -0.24 -14.87
CA GLY A 155 -3.93 -1.05 -15.12
C GLY A 155 -3.00 -1.17 -13.92
N ILE A 156 -3.46 -0.79 -12.72
CA ILE A 156 -2.64 -0.75 -11.50
C ILE A 156 -2.84 -2.06 -10.73
N GLN A 157 -1.74 -2.80 -10.55
CA GLN A 157 -1.66 -3.97 -9.68
C GLN A 157 -0.92 -3.55 -8.40
N HIS A 158 -1.57 -3.64 -7.24
CA HIS A 158 -1.02 -3.27 -5.95
C HIS A 158 0.10 -4.20 -5.47
N ARG A 159 -0.03 -5.51 -5.73
CA ARG A 159 0.92 -6.56 -5.32
C ARG A 159 1.11 -6.74 -3.81
N ASP A 160 0.35 -6.07 -2.96
CA ASP A 160 0.32 -6.33 -1.51
C ASP A 160 -1.01 -6.00 -0.85
N LEU A 161 -2.08 -6.48 -1.49
CA LEU A 161 -3.44 -6.10 -1.21
C LEU A 161 -4.04 -6.80 0.04
N THR A 162 -3.41 -6.62 1.19
CA THR A 162 -3.92 -7.16 2.48
C THR A 162 -4.90 -6.19 3.14
N THR A 163 -5.80 -6.68 3.98
CA THR A 163 -6.77 -5.83 4.68
C THR A 163 -6.16 -4.81 5.64
N GLY A 164 -4.86 -4.91 5.94
CA GLY A 164 -4.13 -3.89 6.70
C GLY A 164 -3.75 -2.66 5.88
N ASN A 165 -3.80 -2.75 4.55
CA ASN A 165 -3.42 -1.67 3.63
C ASN A 165 -4.64 -0.88 3.11
N PHE A 166 -5.76 -0.97 3.84
CA PHE A 166 -6.92 -0.12 3.63
C PHE A 166 -7.19 0.65 4.91
N LEU A 167 -7.14 1.97 4.84
CA LEU A 167 -7.53 2.85 5.93
C LEU A 167 -9.00 3.24 5.73
N VAL A 168 -9.78 3.20 6.79
CA VAL A 168 -11.18 3.61 6.83
C VAL A 168 -11.26 4.83 7.75
N ALA A 169 -11.64 5.96 7.16
CA ALA A 169 -11.90 7.20 7.87
C ALA A 169 -13.27 7.17 8.57
N GLU A 170 -13.54 8.15 9.42
CA GLU A 170 -14.78 8.19 10.22
C GLU A 170 -16.04 8.34 9.37
N ASP A 171 -15.95 9.02 8.23
CA ASP A 171 -17.00 9.13 7.20
C ASP A 171 -17.24 7.81 6.41
N GLY A 172 -16.49 6.76 6.74
CA GLY A 172 -16.50 5.47 6.08
C GLY A 172 -15.76 5.45 4.74
N SER A 173 -15.06 6.51 4.35
CA SER A 173 -14.23 6.53 3.14
C SER A 173 -13.06 5.55 3.28
N ILE A 174 -12.77 4.79 2.22
CA ILE A 174 -11.73 3.75 2.22
C ILE A 174 -10.55 4.13 1.32
N TYR A 175 -9.37 4.21 1.90
CA TYR A 175 -8.14 4.66 1.26
C TYR A 175 -7.15 3.51 1.10
N ILE A 176 -6.63 3.33 -0.11
CA ILE A 176 -5.58 2.34 -0.40
C ILE A 176 -4.21 2.92 -0.04
N VAL A 177 -3.41 2.19 0.74
CA VAL A 177 -2.07 2.61 1.16
C VAL A 177 -1.00 1.56 0.84
N ASP A 178 0.28 1.89 1.06
CA ASP A 178 1.44 1.02 0.79
C ASP A 178 1.65 0.64 -0.69
N LEU A 179 1.79 1.68 -1.52
CA LEU A 179 1.87 1.56 -2.98
C LEU A 179 3.29 1.27 -3.51
N ASN A 180 4.28 1.08 -2.65
CA ASN A 180 5.70 0.96 -3.02
C ASN A 180 6.02 -0.28 -3.89
N ARG A 181 5.18 -1.31 -3.84
CA ARG A 181 5.30 -2.54 -4.64
C ARG A 181 4.40 -2.54 -5.86
N ALA A 182 3.50 -1.57 -5.98
CA ALA A 182 2.53 -1.50 -7.05
C ALA A 182 3.19 -1.35 -8.42
N ARG A 183 2.49 -1.78 -9.46
CA ARG A 183 2.92 -1.71 -10.85
C ARG A 183 1.76 -1.23 -11.70
N ARG A 184 2.05 -0.38 -12.67
CA ARG A 184 1.08 0.06 -13.66
C ARG A 184 1.44 -0.56 -15.01
N ARG A 185 0.47 -1.17 -15.67
CA ARG A 185 0.56 -1.74 -17.02
C ARG A 185 -0.53 -1.13 -17.89
N ARG A 186 -0.45 -1.31 -19.21
CA ARG A 186 -1.50 -0.87 -20.14
C ARG A 186 -2.85 -1.54 -19.82
N ARG A 187 -2.83 -2.83 -19.51
CA ARG A 187 -3.99 -3.62 -19.11
C ARG A 187 -3.54 -4.74 -18.19
N LEU A 188 -4.34 -5.07 -17.17
CA LEU A 188 -4.13 -6.26 -16.35
C LEU A 188 -4.92 -7.44 -16.90
N THR A 189 -4.32 -8.62 -16.86
CA THR A 189 -5.02 -9.89 -17.10
C THR A 189 -5.92 -10.25 -15.91
N VAL A 190 -6.86 -11.16 -16.11
CA VAL A 190 -7.69 -11.71 -15.03
C VAL A 190 -6.80 -12.34 -13.94
N GLN A 191 -5.77 -13.09 -14.34
CA GLN A 191 -4.82 -13.71 -13.43
C GLN A 191 -4.09 -12.68 -12.56
N GLU A 192 -3.64 -11.57 -13.13
CA GLU A 192 -2.94 -10.52 -12.37
C GLU A 192 -3.85 -9.83 -11.35
N ARG A 193 -5.13 -9.62 -11.70
CA ARG A 193 -6.13 -9.10 -10.77
C ARG A 193 -6.39 -10.09 -9.64
N LEU A 194 -6.54 -11.38 -9.94
CA LEU A 194 -6.74 -12.41 -8.93
C LEU A 194 -5.51 -12.62 -8.03
N GLU A 195 -4.29 -12.43 -8.56
CA GLU A 195 -3.05 -12.44 -7.78
C GLU A 195 -3.03 -11.38 -6.66
N ASP A 196 -3.70 -10.25 -6.88
CA ASP A 196 -3.93 -9.23 -5.85
C ASP A 196 -5.09 -9.61 -4.95
N LEU A 197 -6.27 -9.89 -5.53
CA LEU A 197 -7.50 -10.16 -4.78
C LEU A 197 -7.34 -11.31 -3.77
N LYS A 198 -6.60 -12.38 -4.12
CA LYS A 198 -6.39 -13.53 -3.20
C LYS A 198 -5.73 -13.18 -1.87
N LYS A 199 -5.09 -12.00 -1.77
CA LYS A 199 -4.44 -11.51 -0.55
C LYS A 199 -5.42 -10.87 0.41
N ILE A 200 -6.61 -10.49 -0.04
CA ILE A 200 -7.71 -10.05 0.82
C ILE A 200 -8.11 -11.22 1.71
N HIS A 201 -8.40 -10.92 2.98
CA HIS A 201 -8.90 -11.90 3.93
C HIS A 201 -10.20 -11.39 4.52
N PHE A 202 -11.28 -12.01 4.11
CA PHE A 202 -12.55 -11.96 4.82
C PHE A 202 -12.51 -12.99 5.96
N PRO A 203 -12.76 -12.58 7.22
CA PRO A 203 -12.88 -13.52 8.34
C PRO A 203 -13.99 -14.54 8.09
N ASP A 204 -13.78 -15.77 8.56
CA ASP A 204 -14.72 -16.88 8.36
C ASP A 204 -16.10 -16.62 9.02
N GLN A 205 -16.17 -15.67 9.96
CA GLN A 205 -17.41 -15.26 10.63
C GLN A 205 -18.29 -14.33 9.78
N LEU A 206 -17.78 -13.77 8.68
CA LEU A 206 -18.60 -13.00 7.75
C LEU A 206 -19.41 -13.95 6.89
N SER A 207 -20.73 -13.73 6.83
CA SER A 207 -21.60 -14.52 5.95
C SER A 207 -21.27 -14.28 4.48
N ALA A 208 -21.57 -15.28 3.64
CA ALA A 208 -21.43 -15.16 2.20
C ALA A 208 -22.18 -13.94 1.64
N THR A 209 -23.37 -13.66 2.19
CA THR A 209 -24.19 -12.49 1.85
C THR A 209 -23.44 -11.18 2.06
N ILE A 210 -22.73 -11.01 3.19
CA ILE A 210 -21.95 -9.80 3.46
C ILE A 210 -20.81 -9.68 2.44
N THR A 211 -20.07 -10.76 2.19
CA THR A 211 -18.96 -10.72 1.23
C THR A 211 -19.41 -10.54 -0.22
N ALA A 212 -20.65 -10.90 -0.56
CA ALA A 212 -21.21 -10.74 -1.89
C ALA A 212 -21.31 -9.27 -2.33
N HIS A 213 -21.43 -8.32 -1.39
CA HIS A 213 -21.37 -6.88 -1.69
C HIS A 213 -20.05 -6.50 -2.38
N PHE A 214 -18.93 -7.03 -1.89
CA PHE A 214 -17.62 -6.80 -2.51
C PHE A 214 -17.58 -7.33 -3.94
N TRP A 215 -18.01 -8.58 -4.15
CA TRP A 215 -17.92 -9.24 -5.45
C TRP A 215 -18.87 -8.64 -6.48
N THR A 216 -20.07 -8.25 -6.07
CA THR A 216 -21.05 -7.55 -6.89
C THR A 216 -20.49 -6.22 -7.37
N ALA A 217 -20.07 -5.35 -6.44
CA ALA A 217 -19.50 -4.05 -6.76
C ALA A 217 -18.25 -4.16 -7.65
N TYR A 218 -17.38 -5.13 -7.35
CA TYR A 218 -16.19 -5.38 -8.14
C TYR A 218 -16.53 -5.86 -9.57
N ARG A 219 -17.44 -6.83 -9.71
CA ARG A 219 -17.87 -7.36 -11.02
C ARG A 219 -18.45 -6.24 -11.88
N ASP A 220 -19.42 -5.52 -11.35
CA ASP A 220 -20.19 -4.50 -12.07
C ASP A 220 -19.27 -3.36 -12.52
N THR A 221 -18.35 -2.94 -11.65
CA THR A 221 -17.35 -1.92 -11.99
C THR A 221 -16.28 -2.45 -12.94
N SER A 222 -15.89 -3.72 -12.85
CA SER A 222 -14.80 -4.29 -13.67
C SER A 222 -15.13 -4.32 -15.17
N ARG A 223 -16.41 -4.47 -15.52
CA ARG A 223 -16.94 -4.73 -16.87
C ARG A 223 -16.34 -5.97 -17.54
N LEU A 224 -16.06 -7.01 -16.75
CA LEU A 224 -15.62 -8.31 -17.23
C LEU A 224 -16.57 -9.40 -16.74
N SER A 225 -16.99 -10.28 -17.64
CA SER A 225 -17.80 -11.46 -17.31
C SER A 225 -16.91 -12.56 -16.77
N VAL A 226 -16.56 -12.47 -15.49
CA VAL A 226 -15.75 -13.45 -14.75
C VAL A 226 -16.45 -13.75 -13.44
N ASP A 227 -16.51 -15.01 -13.06
CA ASP A 227 -16.89 -15.40 -11.70
C ASP A 227 -15.73 -15.08 -10.74
N TRP A 228 -15.65 -13.81 -10.33
CA TRP A 228 -14.56 -13.31 -9.50
C TRP A 228 -14.50 -14.00 -8.14
N GLU A 229 -15.66 -14.34 -7.58
CA GLU A 229 -15.74 -14.93 -6.26
C GLU A 229 -15.23 -16.37 -6.26
N ASP A 230 -15.69 -17.21 -7.19
CA ASP A 230 -15.23 -18.60 -7.30
C ASP A 230 -13.72 -18.66 -7.61
N GLN A 231 -13.27 -17.89 -8.61
CA GLN A 231 -11.85 -17.82 -8.97
C GLN A 231 -10.98 -17.33 -7.81
N TYR A 232 -11.46 -16.33 -7.05
CA TYR A 232 -10.80 -15.89 -5.83
C TYR A 232 -10.72 -17.01 -4.79
N ARG A 233 -11.83 -17.73 -4.52
CA ARG A 233 -11.87 -18.81 -3.52
C ARG A 233 -10.84 -19.89 -3.87
N LEU A 234 -10.78 -20.32 -5.13
CA LEU A 234 -9.78 -21.28 -5.63
C LEU A 234 -8.34 -20.77 -5.44
N MET A 235 -8.06 -19.54 -5.88
CA MET A 235 -6.72 -18.96 -5.77
C MET A 235 -6.29 -18.72 -4.33
N ARG A 236 -7.22 -18.35 -3.46
CA ARG A 236 -6.97 -18.11 -2.04
C ARG A 236 -6.71 -19.41 -1.29
N ALA A 237 -7.44 -20.49 -1.59
CA ALA A 237 -7.15 -21.81 -1.03
C ALA A 237 -5.72 -22.25 -1.35
N ARG A 238 -5.31 -22.14 -2.63
CA ARG A 238 -3.94 -22.43 -3.07
C ARG A 238 -2.91 -21.53 -2.38
N TYR A 239 -3.19 -20.24 -2.25
CA TYR A 239 -2.34 -19.28 -1.55
C TYR A 239 -2.15 -19.64 -0.06
N ARG A 240 -3.23 -19.99 0.66
CA ARG A 240 -3.18 -20.42 2.07
C ARG A 240 -2.31 -21.66 2.23
N THR A 241 -2.50 -22.68 1.40
CA THR A 241 -1.71 -23.93 1.46
C THR A 241 -0.23 -23.66 1.23
N ARG A 242 0.13 -22.90 0.19
CA ARG A 242 1.52 -22.51 -0.09
C ARG A 242 2.14 -21.71 1.06
N ARG A 243 1.38 -20.76 1.63
CA ARG A 243 1.85 -19.94 2.76
C ARG A 243 2.09 -20.78 4.03
N ARG A 244 1.20 -21.73 4.33
CA ARG A 244 1.36 -22.67 5.46
C ARG A 244 2.61 -23.53 5.30
N ARG A 245 2.80 -24.15 4.13
CA ARG A 245 4.00 -24.96 3.82
C ARG A 245 5.28 -24.16 3.98
N ARG A 246 5.34 -22.94 3.44
CA ARG A 246 6.50 -22.05 3.60
C ARG A 246 6.82 -21.75 5.07
N LYS A 247 5.81 -21.46 5.90
CA LYS A 247 6.00 -21.24 7.33
C LYS A 247 6.55 -22.48 8.03
N GLN A 248 6.05 -23.67 7.71
CA GLN A 248 6.53 -24.93 8.28
C GLN A 248 8.01 -25.18 7.91
N VAL A 249 8.38 -24.97 6.64
CA VAL A 249 9.78 -25.09 6.19
C VAL A 249 10.67 -24.09 6.93
N GLN A 250 10.27 -22.82 7.04
CA GLN A 250 11.03 -21.81 7.79
C GLN A 250 11.19 -22.16 9.27
N ALA A 251 10.15 -22.70 9.90
CA ALA A 251 10.21 -23.14 11.29
C ALA A 251 11.19 -24.31 11.48
N ARG A 252 11.21 -25.27 10.54
CA ARG A 252 12.18 -26.38 10.55
C ARG A 252 13.62 -25.88 10.39
N LEU A 253 13.87 -25.00 9.42
CA LEU A 253 15.20 -24.42 9.20
C LEU A 253 15.74 -23.64 10.41
N ARG A 254 14.85 -23.01 11.20
CA ARG A 254 15.23 -22.32 12.44
C ARG A 254 15.59 -23.26 13.59
N LYS A 255 15.07 -24.49 13.60
CA LYS A 255 15.41 -25.50 14.62
C LYS A 255 16.73 -26.21 14.31
N LEU A 256 17.23 -26.11 13.08
CA LEU A 256 18.50 -26.70 12.63
C LEU A 256 19.68 -25.72 12.73
N ARG A 257 19.44 -24.52 13.28
CA ARG A 257 20.43 -23.47 13.56
C ARG A 257 20.53 -23.29 15.06
#